data_AF-A0A1W9V9W0-F1
#
_entry.id   AF-A0A1W9V9W0-F1
#
_cell.length_a   1.000
_cell.length_b   1.000
_cell.length_c   1.000
_cell.angle_alpha   90.00
_cell.angle_beta   90.00
_cell.angle_gamma   90.00
#
_symmetry.space_group_name_H-M   'P 1'
#
loop_
_entity.id
_entity.type
_entity.pdbx_description
1 polymer ?
#
loop_
_entity_poly.entity_id
_entity_poly.type
_entity_poly.pdbx_seq_one_letter_code
_entity_poly.pdbx_strand_id
1 'polypeptide(L)'
;MPYFNAILGVILLAYGRKVFWLFIGALGYATGLRVAEQTFGSSSNISVVLAVVAGVVAALIAIFLQKIAVGLAGLLAGAYLTINLIETFQIELGELSWLAILIGALIGAALLLSIFDWALIILSSFVGAGMIVETVASPKAGATLLFILLTAVGVGIQANLLRKEG
;
A
#
# COMPACT_ATOMS: atom_id res chain seq x y z
N MET A 1 -28.06 -1.57 2.50
CA MET A 1 -27.25 -2.28 3.52
C MET A 1 -26.13 -1.36 4.04
N PRO A 2 -26.43 -0.27 4.78
CA PRO A 2 -25.44 0.75 5.19
C PRO A 2 -24.48 0.27 6.29
N TYR A 3 -24.88 -0.71 7.09
CA TYR A 3 -24.07 -1.23 8.21
C TYR A 3 -22.81 -1.97 7.76
N PHE A 4 -22.82 -2.58 6.58
CA PHE A 4 -21.68 -3.34 6.06
C PHE A 4 -20.48 -2.41 5.72
N ASN A 5 -20.76 -1.28 5.07
CA ASN A 5 -19.73 -0.30 4.70
C ASN A 5 -19.11 0.38 5.94
N ALA A 6 -19.90 0.62 6.99
CA ALA A 6 -19.40 1.18 8.24
C ALA A 6 -18.44 0.22 8.96
N ILE A 7 -18.78 -1.08 9.01
CA ILE A 7 -17.92 -2.12 9.61
C ILE A 7 -16.62 -2.27 8.81
N LEU A 8 -16.70 -2.29 7.47
CA LEU A 8 -15.51 -2.33 6.61
C LEU A 8 -14.63 -1.08 6.81
N GLY A 9 -15.22 0.09 6.96
CA GLY A 9 -14.50 1.33 7.24
C GLY A 9 -13.73 1.28 8.57
N VAL A 10 -14.32 0.72 9.62
CA VAL A 10 -13.65 0.53 10.93
C VAL A 10 -12.50 -0.49 10.83
N ILE A 11 -12.71 -1.60 10.11
CA ILE A 11 -11.68 -2.62 9.89
C ILE A 11 -10.52 -2.04 9.08
N LEU A 12 -10.80 -1.26 8.02
CA LEU A 12 -9.77 -0.57 7.23
C LEU A 12 -9.03 0.48 8.04
N LEU A 13 -9.71 1.22 8.91
CA LEU A 13 -9.08 2.19 9.82
C LEU A 13 -8.18 1.52 10.85
N ALA A 14 -8.52 0.33 11.34
CA ALA A 14 -7.75 -0.37 12.37
C ALA A 14 -6.63 -1.28 11.81
N TYR A 15 -6.85 -1.88 10.63
CA TYR A 15 -5.97 -2.91 10.06
C TYR A 15 -5.46 -2.58 8.65
N GLY A 16 -5.66 -1.36 8.17
CA GLY A 16 -5.34 -0.93 6.81
C GLY A 16 -3.99 -1.39 6.25
N ARG A 17 -2.90 -1.22 7.02
CA ARG A 17 -1.56 -1.73 6.66
C ARG A 17 -1.51 -3.24 6.40
N LYS A 18 -2.25 -4.06 7.15
CA LYS A 18 -2.33 -5.51 6.96
C LYS A 18 -3.31 -5.92 5.85
N VAL A 19 -4.24 -5.02 5.48
CA VAL A 19 -5.28 -5.25 4.46
C VAL A 19 -4.78 -4.95 3.04
N PHE A 20 -3.60 -4.35 2.85
CA PHE A 20 -3.04 -4.10 1.50
C PHE A 20 -3.00 -5.37 0.62
N TRP A 21 -2.69 -6.51 1.25
CA TRP A 21 -2.73 -7.81 0.59
C TRP A 21 -4.09 -8.10 -0.07
N LEU A 22 -5.16 -7.74 0.62
CA LEU A 22 -6.54 -7.92 0.20
C LEU A 22 -6.91 -6.94 -0.92
N PHE A 23 -6.32 -5.73 -0.95
CA PHE A 23 -6.47 -4.81 -2.09
C PHE A 23 -5.87 -5.39 -3.36
N ILE A 24 -4.63 -5.93 -3.30
CA ILE A 24 -4.04 -6.58 -4.47
C ILE A 24 -4.84 -7.83 -4.85
N GLY A 25 -5.33 -8.60 -3.86
CA GLY A 25 -6.23 -9.72 -4.12
C GLY A 25 -7.53 -9.30 -4.81
N ALA A 26 -8.14 -8.20 -4.40
CA ALA A 26 -9.34 -7.65 -5.02
C ALA A 26 -9.08 -7.14 -6.44
N LEU A 27 -7.93 -6.49 -6.68
CA LEU A 27 -7.50 -6.11 -8.03
C LEU A 27 -7.23 -7.34 -8.90
N GLY A 28 -6.62 -8.38 -8.33
CA GLY A 28 -6.38 -9.67 -8.99
C GLY A 28 -7.69 -10.37 -9.34
N TYR A 29 -8.68 -10.34 -8.46
CA TYR A 29 -10.03 -10.81 -8.74
C TYR A 29 -10.70 -10.00 -9.84
N ALA A 30 -10.69 -8.67 -9.75
CA ALA A 30 -11.35 -7.81 -10.74
C ALA A 30 -10.74 -7.96 -12.14
N THR A 31 -9.41 -8.07 -12.21
CA THR A 31 -8.69 -8.29 -13.47
C THR A 31 -8.90 -9.71 -13.98
N GLY A 32 -8.80 -10.70 -13.08
CA GLY A 32 -9.03 -12.11 -13.40
C GLY A 32 -10.43 -12.37 -13.92
N LEU A 33 -11.44 -11.71 -13.35
CA LEU A 33 -12.82 -11.79 -13.80
C LEU A 33 -12.96 -11.25 -15.22
N ARG A 34 -12.41 -10.06 -15.53
CA ARG A 34 -12.46 -9.50 -16.89
C ARG A 34 -11.81 -10.41 -17.92
N VAL A 35 -10.64 -10.98 -17.61
CA VAL A 35 -9.93 -11.90 -18.51
C VAL A 35 -10.70 -13.20 -18.68
N ALA A 36 -11.26 -13.74 -17.60
CA ALA A 36 -12.01 -14.98 -17.63
C ALA A 36 -13.33 -14.81 -18.39
N GLU A 37 -14.04 -13.69 -18.20
CA GLU A 37 -15.27 -13.38 -18.93
C GLU A 37 -15.01 -13.15 -20.43
N GLN A 38 -13.89 -12.53 -20.81
CA GLN A 38 -13.50 -12.38 -22.22
C GLN A 38 -13.21 -13.71 -22.90
N THR A 39 -12.70 -14.70 -22.14
CA THR A 39 -12.29 -16.00 -22.69
C THR A 39 -13.40 -17.05 -22.65
N PHE A 40 -14.22 -17.05 -21.60
CA PHE A 40 -15.20 -18.11 -21.28
C PHE A 40 -16.67 -17.63 -21.22
N GLY A 41 -16.92 -16.32 -21.40
CA GLY A 41 -18.24 -15.71 -21.36
C GLY A 41 -18.69 -15.25 -19.96
N SER A 42 -19.48 -14.18 -19.94
CA SER A 42 -19.88 -13.45 -18.72
C SER A 42 -20.77 -14.21 -17.73
N SER A 43 -21.40 -15.33 -18.11
CA SER A 43 -22.34 -16.07 -17.26
C SER A 43 -21.84 -17.44 -16.79
N SER A 44 -20.58 -17.79 -17.08
CA SER A 44 -20.04 -19.08 -16.66
C SER A 44 -19.58 -19.03 -15.20
N ASN A 45 -20.07 -19.97 -14.39
CA ASN A 45 -19.59 -20.20 -13.01
C ASN A 45 -18.06 -20.40 -12.97
N ILE A 46 -17.47 -20.88 -14.08
CA ILE A 46 -16.03 -21.07 -14.24
C ILE A 46 -15.28 -19.73 -14.21
N SER A 47 -15.85 -18.66 -14.78
CA SER A 47 -15.23 -17.33 -14.81
C SER A 47 -15.06 -16.77 -13.39
N VAL A 48 -16.06 -16.95 -12.54
CA VAL A 48 -16.01 -16.53 -11.13
C VAL A 48 -14.99 -17.35 -10.35
N VAL A 49 -14.96 -18.68 -10.53
CA VAL A 49 -13.98 -19.55 -9.86
C VAL A 49 -12.55 -19.17 -10.24
N LEU A 50 -12.28 -18.95 -11.53
CA LEU A 50 -10.97 -18.51 -12.00
C LEU A 50 -10.60 -17.12 -11.46
N ALA A 51 -11.54 -16.18 -11.40
CA ALA A 51 -11.31 -14.87 -10.81
C ALA A 51 -10.95 -14.95 -9.32
N VAL A 52 -11.65 -15.80 -8.55
CA VAL A 52 -11.34 -16.01 -7.13
C VAL A 52 -9.95 -16.61 -6.97
N VAL A 53 -9.60 -17.63 -7.75
CA VAL A 53 -8.26 -18.24 -7.72
C VAL A 53 -7.19 -17.20 -8.08
N ALA A 54 -7.41 -16.41 -9.14
CA ALA A 54 -6.50 -15.34 -9.55
C ALA A 54 -6.33 -14.29 -8.44
N GLY A 55 -7.41 -13.89 -7.77
CA GLY A 55 -7.36 -12.98 -6.63
C GLY A 55 -6.58 -13.54 -5.45
N VAL A 56 -6.80 -14.81 -5.08
CA VAL A 56 -6.06 -15.47 -4.00
C VAL A 56 -4.57 -15.60 -4.34
N VAL A 57 -4.22 -15.96 -5.57
CA VAL A 57 -2.83 -16.06 -6.02
C VAL A 57 -2.17 -14.68 -6.05
N ALA A 58 -2.83 -13.68 -6.63
CA ALA A 58 -2.32 -12.30 -6.68
C ALA A 58 -2.10 -11.73 -5.29
N ALA A 59 -3.03 -12.01 -4.37
CA ALA A 59 -2.82 -11.78 -2.98
C ALA A 59 -1.53 -12.52 -2.57
N LEU A 60 -1.49 -13.85 -2.49
CA LEU A 60 -0.36 -14.60 -1.90
C LEU A 60 1.02 -14.11 -2.40
N ILE A 61 1.12 -13.82 -3.69
CA ILE A 61 2.31 -13.22 -4.31
C ILE A 61 2.66 -11.87 -3.70
N ALA A 62 1.69 -10.98 -3.50
CA ALA A 62 1.90 -9.67 -2.90
C ALA A 62 2.50 -9.73 -1.49
N ILE A 63 2.09 -10.65 -0.60
CA ILE A 63 2.70 -10.73 0.75
C ILE A 63 4.23 -10.87 0.66
N PHE A 64 4.68 -11.73 -0.25
CA PHE A 64 6.09 -12.06 -0.37
C PHE A 64 6.83 -11.00 -1.20
N LEU A 65 6.26 -10.62 -2.34
CA LEU A 65 6.94 -9.80 -3.33
C LEU A 65 6.96 -8.31 -2.95
N GLN A 66 5.98 -7.83 -2.19
CA GLN A 66 5.87 -6.42 -1.80
C GLN A 66 7.11 -5.94 -1.05
N LYS A 67 7.55 -6.67 -0.02
CA LYS A 67 8.73 -6.29 0.77
C LYS A 67 10.02 -6.34 -0.06
N ILE A 68 10.14 -7.36 -0.92
CA ILE A 68 11.31 -7.52 -1.80
C ILE A 68 11.34 -6.39 -2.83
N ALA A 69 10.23 -6.09 -3.48
CA ALA A 69 10.13 -5.04 -4.49
C ALA A 69 10.46 -3.66 -3.92
N VAL A 70 9.90 -3.32 -2.76
CA VAL A 70 10.17 -2.03 -2.08
C VAL A 70 11.62 -1.95 -1.61
N GLY A 71 12.16 -3.05 -1.06
CA GLY A 71 13.56 -3.11 -0.63
C GLY A 71 14.54 -2.95 -1.80
N LEU A 72 14.31 -3.66 -2.91
CA LEU A 72 15.12 -3.53 -4.12
C LEU A 72 15.01 -2.15 -4.75
N ALA A 73 13.80 -1.59 -4.83
CA ALA A 73 13.61 -0.21 -5.30
C ALA A 73 14.40 0.77 -4.43
N GLY A 74 14.44 0.56 -3.11
CA GLY A 74 15.16 1.41 -2.18
C GLY A 74 16.66 1.25 -2.27
N LEU A 75 17.16 0.03 -2.44
CA LEU A 75 18.58 -0.24 -2.72
C LEU A 75 19.04 0.50 -3.98
N LEU A 76 18.30 0.33 -5.08
CA LEU A 76 18.64 0.95 -6.36
C LEU A 76 18.55 2.47 -6.31
N ALA A 77 17.47 3.01 -5.72
CA ALA A 77 17.29 4.46 -5.56
C ALA A 77 18.35 5.06 -4.64
N GLY A 78 18.68 4.40 -3.52
CA GLY A 78 19.69 4.84 -2.58
C GLY A 78 21.10 4.84 -3.18
N ALA A 79 21.45 3.78 -3.93
CA ALA A 79 22.69 3.72 -4.69
C ALA A 79 22.78 4.86 -5.72
N TYR A 80 21.71 5.02 -6.53
CA TYR A 80 21.64 6.04 -7.57
C TYR A 80 21.78 7.46 -7.00
N LEU A 81 21.03 7.77 -5.94
CA LEU A 81 21.13 9.07 -5.26
C LEU A 81 22.55 9.32 -4.74
N THR A 82 23.19 8.30 -4.16
CA THR A 82 24.54 8.46 -3.61
C THR A 82 25.57 8.72 -4.69
N ILE A 83 25.48 8.03 -5.84
CA ILE A 83 26.32 8.30 -7.02
C ILE A 83 26.14 9.75 -7.46
N ASN A 84 24.89 10.19 -7.63
CA ASN A 84 24.60 11.56 -8.04
C ASN A 84 25.11 12.60 -7.03
N LEU A 85 25.03 12.31 -5.73
CA LEU A 85 25.56 13.19 -4.68
C LEU A 85 27.09 13.29 -4.75
N ILE A 86 27.79 12.16 -4.89
CA ILE A 86 29.25 12.13 -5.04
C ILE A 86 29.67 12.97 -6.25
N GLU A 87 29.00 12.80 -7.39
CA GLU A 87 29.27 13.54 -8.62
C GLU A 87 28.94 15.03 -8.49
N THR A 88 27.77 15.36 -7.95
CA THR A 88 27.30 16.76 -7.82
C THR A 88 28.18 17.58 -6.88
N PHE A 89 28.64 16.98 -5.78
CA PHE A 89 29.50 17.65 -4.81
C PHE A 89 31.00 17.44 -5.10
N GLN A 90 31.34 16.79 -6.22
CA GLN A 90 32.72 16.47 -6.61
C GLN A 90 33.54 15.82 -5.48
N ILE A 91 32.92 14.88 -4.76
CA ILE A 91 33.55 14.23 -3.60
C ILE A 91 34.54 13.16 -4.10
N GLU A 92 35.83 13.38 -3.87
CA GLU A 92 36.87 12.41 -4.23
C GLU A 92 36.96 11.30 -3.19
N LEU A 93 36.17 10.23 -3.38
CA LEU A 93 36.20 9.04 -2.51
C LEU A 93 37.16 7.95 -3.01
N GLY A 94 37.67 8.05 -4.25
CA GLY A 94 38.57 7.07 -4.84
C GLY A 94 38.06 5.63 -4.69
N GLU A 95 38.88 4.76 -4.11
CA GLU A 95 38.56 3.35 -3.82
C GLU A 95 37.49 3.16 -2.73
N LEU A 96 37.12 4.19 -1.95
CA LEU A 96 36.06 4.09 -0.94
C LEU A 96 34.65 4.39 -1.50
N SER A 97 34.56 4.77 -2.78
CA SER A 97 33.29 5.08 -3.46
C SER A 97 32.28 3.92 -3.40
N TRP A 98 32.72 2.67 -3.56
CA TRP A 98 31.84 1.50 -3.47
C TRP A 98 31.22 1.35 -2.07
N LEU A 99 31.96 1.69 -1.01
CA LEU A 99 31.46 1.62 0.36
C LEU A 99 30.38 2.68 0.61
N ALA A 100 30.61 3.90 0.12
CA ALA A 100 29.61 4.96 0.19
C ALA A 100 28.32 4.59 -0.57
N ILE A 101 28.46 4.03 -1.79
CA ILE A 101 27.32 3.56 -2.59
C ILE A 101 26.56 2.45 -1.86
N LEU A 102 27.24 1.47 -1.24
CA LEU A 102 26.59 0.42 -0.47
C LEU A 102 25.84 0.96 0.75
N ILE A 103 26.44 1.89 1.50
CA ILE A 103 25.79 2.55 2.64
C ILE A 103 24.54 3.29 2.15
N GLY A 104 24.67 4.05 1.07
CA GLY A 104 23.57 4.77 0.43
C GLY A 104 22.43 3.86 -0.02
N ALA A 105 22.76 2.71 -0.62
CA ALA A 105 21.79 1.69 -1.00
C ALA A 105 21.04 1.14 0.23
N LEU A 106 21.76 0.73 1.27
CA LEU A 106 21.15 0.20 2.50
C LEU A 106 20.25 1.22 3.19
N ILE A 107 20.69 2.48 3.25
CA ILE A 107 19.89 3.60 3.77
C ILE A 107 18.63 3.77 2.91
N GLY A 108 18.76 3.79 1.58
CA GLY A 108 17.62 3.90 0.67
C GLY A 108 16.61 2.76 0.82
N ALA A 109 17.09 1.53 1.02
CA ALA A 109 16.26 0.36 1.28
C ALA A 109 15.47 0.50 2.59
N ALA A 110 16.16 0.86 3.69
CA ALA A 110 15.52 1.06 4.98
C ALA A 110 14.51 2.21 4.94
N LEU A 111 14.84 3.32 4.27
CA LEU A 111 13.96 4.46 4.09
C LEU A 111 12.70 4.10 3.31
N LEU A 112 12.82 3.45 2.15
CA LEU A 112 11.63 3.08 1.37
C LEU A 112 10.77 2.04 2.09
N LEU A 113 11.36 1.05 2.76
CA LEU A 113 10.59 0.10 3.56
C LEU A 113 9.79 0.82 4.66
N SER A 114 10.41 1.78 5.34
CA SER A 114 9.73 2.60 6.37
C SER A 114 8.64 3.49 5.76
N ILE A 115 8.95 4.26 4.71
CA ILE A 115 8.01 5.17 4.04
C ILE A 115 6.81 4.40 3.51
N PHE A 116 7.03 3.19 3.01
CA PHE A 116 5.98 2.38 2.43
C PHE A 116 4.96 1.91 3.48
N ASP A 117 5.38 1.54 4.69
CA ASP A 117 4.45 1.29 5.80
C ASP A 117 3.60 2.53 6.11
N TRP A 118 4.20 3.72 6.14
CA TRP A 118 3.48 4.99 6.31
C TRP A 118 2.51 5.29 5.16
N ALA A 119 2.90 5.00 3.92
CA ALA A 119 2.04 5.17 2.76
C ALA A 119 0.78 4.30 2.88
N LEU A 120 0.91 3.06 3.35
CA LEU A 120 -0.23 2.17 3.59
C LEU A 120 -1.15 2.70 4.70
N ILE A 121 -0.59 3.25 5.77
CA ILE A 121 -1.36 3.86 6.86
C ILE A 121 -2.18 5.04 6.34
N ILE A 122 -1.56 5.94 5.58
CA ILE A 122 -2.24 7.13 5.04
C ILE A 122 -3.33 6.70 4.06
N LEU A 123 -3.00 5.86 3.08
CA LEU A 123 -3.94 5.45 2.04
C LEU A 123 -5.15 4.72 2.63
N SER A 124 -4.92 3.79 3.56
CA SER A 124 -6.02 3.06 4.20
C SER A 124 -6.89 3.95 5.09
N SER A 125 -6.30 4.94 5.78
CA SER A 125 -7.06 5.90 6.57
C SER A 125 -7.93 6.79 5.70
N PHE A 126 -7.42 7.24 4.55
CA PHE A 126 -8.20 7.99 3.56
C PHE A 126 -9.36 7.16 3.01
N VAL A 127 -9.10 5.94 2.56
CA VAL A 127 -10.15 5.06 2.01
C VAL A 127 -11.21 4.72 3.07
N GLY A 128 -10.78 4.35 4.28
CA GLY A 128 -11.69 4.02 5.39
C GLY A 128 -12.54 5.21 5.82
N ALA A 129 -11.94 6.41 5.94
CA ALA A 129 -12.67 7.63 6.23
C ALA A 129 -13.67 7.98 5.12
N GLY A 130 -13.28 7.81 3.86
CA GLY A 130 -14.16 8.03 2.70
C GLY A 130 -15.40 7.15 2.73
N MET A 131 -15.22 5.84 2.94
CA MET A 131 -16.33 4.88 3.05
C MET A 131 -17.30 5.24 4.19
N ILE A 132 -16.78 5.68 5.35
CA ILE A 132 -17.64 6.09 6.48
C ILE A 132 -18.41 7.35 6.14
N VAL A 133 -17.75 8.37 5.58
CA VAL A 133 -18.38 9.65 5.21
C VAL A 133 -19.49 9.42 4.18
N GLU A 134 -19.27 8.58 3.17
CA GLU A 134 -20.29 8.24 2.17
C GLU A 134 -21.53 7.57 2.79
N THR A 135 -21.35 6.77 3.85
CA THR A 135 -22.46 6.08 4.53
C THR A 135 -23.22 6.94 5.54
N VAL A 136 -22.55 7.89 6.18
CA VAL A 136 -23.08 8.67 7.30
C VAL A 136 -23.51 10.08 6.87
N ALA A 137 -22.79 10.69 5.94
CA ALA A 137 -22.92 12.10 5.60
C ALA A 137 -23.26 12.30 4.12
N SER A 138 -24.53 12.12 3.75
CA SER A 138 -25.06 12.61 2.46
C SER A 138 -25.47 14.09 2.58
N PRO A 139 -25.50 14.86 1.47
CA PRO A 139 -24.58 15.94 1.08
C PRO A 139 -24.70 17.24 1.93
N LYS A 140 -24.45 17.16 3.24
CA LYS A 140 -24.50 18.33 4.14
C LYS A 140 -23.12 18.92 4.39
N ALA A 141 -23.08 20.24 4.60
CA ALA A 141 -21.93 20.98 5.10
C ALA A 141 -21.43 20.32 6.41
N GLY A 142 -20.30 19.60 6.32
CA GLY A 142 -19.78 18.80 7.43
C GLY A 142 -19.05 17.52 6.98
N ALA A 143 -19.33 17.02 5.76
CA ALA A 143 -18.67 15.83 5.22
C ALA A 143 -17.14 15.98 5.16
N THR A 144 -16.63 17.13 4.70
CA THR A 144 -15.19 17.41 4.64
C THR A 144 -14.54 17.44 6.02
N LEU A 145 -15.18 18.07 7.00
CA LEU A 145 -14.68 18.11 8.38
C LEU A 145 -14.67 16.71 8.99
N LEU A 146 -15.74 15.93 8.81
CA LEU A 146 -15.82 14.54 9.27
C LEU A 146 -14.72 13.68 8.62
N PHE A 147 -14.49 13.84 7.32
CA PHE A 147 -13.45 13.12 6.58
C PHE A 147 -12.05 13.42 7.13
N ILE A 148 -11.71 14.69 7.33
CA ILE A 148 -10.41 15.10 7.86
C ILE A 148 -10.20 14.52 9.27
N LEU A 149 -11.23 14.61 10.12
CA LEU A 149 -11.15 14.16 11.51
C LEU A 149 -11.00 12.63 11.59
N LEU A 150 -11.78 11.88 10.82
CA LEU A 150 -11.68 10.42 10.73
C LEU A 150 -10.35 9.96 10.15
N THR A 151 -9.84 10.66 9.13
CA THR A 151 -8.53 10.36 8.53
C THR A 151 -7.42 10.57 9.55
N ALA A 152 -7.43 11.69 10.27
CA ALA A 152 -6.43 11.99 11.31
C ALA A 152 -6.46 10.96 12.44
N VAL A 153 -7.67 10.55 12.87
CA VAL A 153 -7.84 9.48 13.88
C VAL A 153 -7.30 8.14 13.36
N GLY A 154 -7.60 7.77 12.12
CA GLY A 154 -7.08 6.56 11.48
C GLY A 154 -5.55 6.52 11.43
N VAL A 155 -4.94 7.61 10.98
CA VAL A 155 -3.49 7.74 10.93
C VAL A 155 -2.90 7.65 12.34
N GLY A 156 -3.47 8.33 13.32
CA GLY A 156 -3.00 8.30 14.70
C GLY A 156 -3.07 6.90 15.35
N ILE A 157 -4.16 6.17 15.11
CA ILE A 157 -4.33 4.80 15.62
C ILE A 157 -3.31 3.86 14.97
N GLN A 158 -3.22 3.86 13.63
CA GLN A 158 -2.33 2.95 12.92
C GLN A 158 -0.85 3.28 13.14
N ALA A 159 -0.48 4.57 13.26
CA ALA A 159 0.88 4.97 13.61
C ALA A 159 1.29 4.52 15.01
N ASN A 160 0.39 4.60 16.00
CA ASN A 160 0.65 4.09 17.35
C ASN A 160 0.80 2.56 17.37
N LEU A 161 0.05 1.83 16.53
CA LEU A 161 0.20 0.39 16.38
C LEU A 161 1.56 0.04 15.75
N LEU A 162 1.99 0.77 14.71
CA LEU A 162 3.30 0.59 14.10
C LEU A 162 4.43 0.75 15.12
N ARG A 163 4.36 1.77 15.97
CA ARG A 163 5.35 2.02 17.04
C ARG A 163 5.41 0.92 18.09
N LYS A 164 4.36 0.11 18.27
CA LYS A 164 4.35 -1.01 19.21
C LYS A 164 4.87 -2.31 18.61
N GLU A 165 4.97 -2.40 17.27
CA GLU A 165 5.43 -3.59 16.56
C GLU A 165 6.94 -3.59 16.27
N GLY A 166 7.62 -2.44 16.41
CA GLY A 166 9.08 -2.28 16.26
C GLY A 166 9.77 -2.03 17.59
#